data_AF-A0A914YZG0-F1
#
_entry.id   AF-A0A914YZG0-F1
#
_cell.length_a   1.000
_cell.length_b   1.000
_cell.length_c   1.000
_cell.angle_alpha   90.00
_cell.angle_beta   90.00
_cell.angle_gamma   90.00
#
_symmetry.space_group_name_H-M   'P 1'
#
loop_
_entity.id
_entity.type
_entity.pdbx_description
1 polymer ?
#
loop_
_entity_poly.entity_id
_entity_poly.type
_entity_poly.pdbx_seq_one_letter_code
_entity_poly.pdbx_strand_id
1 'polypeptide(L)'
;MKNNVQECIVFLLNLSSTDPSHIINISAIAPLEYALPLYGFIMPLLVTITTITNSFIIVVLSQKHLRTPTNFVLLSMALTDLLTGLTSVPWFLHYYTLKGYLIDEQEGMSEFWCRTHPILSHILPTVWHTAGIYLTVFLAVQRYIYVCVPSSVHRVCTPKTTKISVFCIVMF
;
A
#
# COMPACT_ATOMS: atom_id res chain seq x y z
N MET A 1 10.55 6.67 32.35
CA MET A 1 10.60 5.57 31.35
C MET A 1 9.45 4.55 31.46
N LYS A 2 8.54 4.62 32.45
CA LYS A 2 7.33 3.79 32.47
C LYS A 2 6.16 4.32 31.61
N ASN A 3 6.27 5.55 31.10
CA ASN A 3 5.16 6.22 30.42
C ASN A 3 5.00 5.80 28.95
N ASN A 4 6.10 5.46 28.26
CA ASN A 4 6.08 5.18 26.82
C ASN A 4 5.50 3.77 26.49
N VAL A 5 5.67 2.81 27.39
CA VAL A 5 5.07 1.47 27.27
C VAL A 5 3.54 1.52 27.47
N GLN A 6 3.07 2.44 28.32
CA GLN A 6 1.66 2.56 28.66
C GLN A 6 0.82 3.10 27.48
N GLU A 7 1.37 3.97 26.62
CA GLU A 7 0.64 4.51 25.46
C GLU A 7 0.44 3.49 24.34
N CYS A 8 1.43 2.63 24.10
CA CYS A 8 1.32 1.52 23.13
C CYS A 8 0.20 0.55 23.54
N ILE A 9 0.09 0.26 24.85
CA ILE A 9 -0.99 -0.55 25.43
C ILE A 9 -2.35 0.15 25.27
N VAL A 10 -2.46 1.47 25.49
CA VAL A 10 -3.73 2.21 25.38
C VAL A 10 -4.27 2.28 23.94
N PHE A 11 -3.40 2.44 22.93
CA PHE A 11 -3.83 2.41 21.52
C PHE A 11 -4.38 1.02 21.13
N LEU A 12 -3.75 -0.05 21.62
CA LEU A 12 -4.19 -1.43 21.38
C LEU A 12 -5.45 -1.81 22.19
N LEU A 13 -5.57 -1.37 23.45
CA LEU A 13 -6.76 -1.58 24.28
C LEU A 13 -8.01 -0.90 23.71
N ASN A 14 -7.86 0.23 23.00
CA ASN A 14 -8.98 0.88 22.30
C ASN A 14 -9.43 0.12 21.04
N LEU A 15 -8.60 -0.77 20.48
CA LEU A 15 -8.95 -1.63 19.34
C LEU A 15 -9.46 -3.01 19.77
N SER A 16 -9.06 -3.50 20.95
CA SER A 16 -9.44 -4.81 21.47
C SER A 16 -10.05 -4.67 22.86
N SER A 17 -11.38 -4.57 22.90
CA SER A 17 -12.15 -4.70 24.14
C SER A 17 -12.16 -6.15 24.62
N THR A 18 -10.99 -6.65 25.06
CA THR A 18 -10.79 -7.70 26.09
C THR A 18 -9.30 -8.09 26.17
N ASP A 19 -8.76 -8.10 27.41
CA ASP A 19 -7.51 -8.74 27.90
C ASP A 19 -6.21 -7.87 27.99
N PRO A 20 -5.72 -7.51 29.20
CA PRO A 20 -4.63 -6.55 29.41
C PRO A 20 -3.21 -7.13 29.31
N SER A 21 -3.00 -8.22 28.55
CA SER A 21 -1.68 -8.87 28.45
C SER A 21 -1.31 -9.36 27.04
N HIS A 22 -1.84 -8.73 25.99
CA HIS A 22 -1.41 -9.03 24.62
C HIS A 22 -0.18 -8.18 24.23
N ILE A 23 1.00 -8.65 24.59
CA ILE A 23 2.25 -8.21 23.95
C ILE A 23 2.15 -8.68 22.49
N ILE A 24 2.11 -7.75 21.53
CA ILE A 24 2.19 -8.10 20.10
C ILE A 24 3.61 -8.54 19.83
N ASN A 25 3.87 -9.83 20.03
CA ASN A 25 5.13 -10.44 19.67
C ASN A 25 5.10 -10.69 18.15
N ILE A 26 5.64 -9.75 17.38
CA ILE A 26 5.71 -9.84 15.91
C ILE A 26 6.44 -11.12 15.50
N SER A 27 7.44 -11.53 16.28
CA SER A 27 8.18 -12.80 16.14
C SER A 27 7.34 -14.06 16.37
N ALA A 28 6.23 -13.98 17.12
CA ALA A 28 5.31 -15.10 17.32
C ALA A 28 4.30 -15.25 16.16
N ILE A 29 4.00 -14.15 15.46
CA ILE A 29 3.08 -14.14 14.31
C ILE A 29 3.83 -14.45 13.01
N ALA A 30 5.07 -13.97 12.89
CA ALA A 30 5.97 -14.25 11.79
C ALA A 30 7.30 -14.78 12.36
N PRO A 31 7.52 -16.11 12.38
CA PRO A 31 8.79 -16.67 12.84
C PRO A 31 9.96 -16.05 12.06
N LEU A 32 10.91 -15.51 12.81
CA LEU A 32 12.00 -14.68 12.29
C LEU A 32 12.82 -15.41 11.21
N GLU A 33 12.95 -16.74 11.32
CA GLU A 33 13.64 -17.62 10.37
C GLU A 33 13.08 -17.52 8.94
N TYR A 34 11.77 -17.36 8.78
CA TYR A 34 11.12 -17.21 7.47
C TYR A 34 10.87 -15.74 7.12
N ALA A 35 10.62 -14.90 8.13
CA ALA A 35 10.36 -13.48 7.94
C ALA A 35 11.59 -12.73 7.39
N LEU A 36 12.81 -13.06 7.85
CA LEU A 36 14.04 -12.43 7.36
C LEU A 36 14.32 -12.65 5.88
N PRO A 37 14.34 -13.90 5.34
CA PRO A 37 14.59 -14.09 3.92
C PRO A 37 13.47 -13.48 3.06
N LEU A 38 12.21 -13.57 3.51
CA LEU A 38 11.08 -13.05 2.77
C LEU A 38 11.03 -11.52 2.78
N TYR A 39 10.95 -10.89 3.95
CA TYR A 39 10.80 -9.44 4.09
C TYR A 39 12.12 -8.67 4.05
N GLY A 40 13.25 -9.32 4.33
CA GLY A 40 14.58 -8.72 4.28
C GLY A 40 15.27 -8.79 2.92
N PHE A 41 14.94 -9.77 2.07
CA PHE A 41 15.56 -9.95 0.75
C PHE A 41 14.55 -9.92 -0.40
N ILE A 42 13.53 -10.79 -0.37
CA ILE A 42 12.59 -10.94 -1.49
C ILE A 42 11.70 -9.71 -1.65
N MET A 43 11.08 -9.24 -0.57
CA MET A 43 10.17 -8.08 -0.62
C MET A 43 10.88 -6.79 -1.05
N PRO A 44 12.08 -6.44 -0.55
CA PRO A 44 12.81 -5.25 -1.03
C PRO A 44 13.18 -5.34 -2.50
N LEU A 45 13.56 -6.52 -2.99
CA LEU A 45 13.81 -6.76 -4.43
C LEU A 45 12.53 -6.52 -5.25
N LEU A 46 11.41 -7.10 -4.84
CA LEU A 46 10.11 -6.91 -5.50
C LEU A 46 9.69 -5.45 -5.49
N VAL A 47 9.75 -4.77 -4.34
CA VAL A 47 9.42 -3.35 -4.22
C VAL A 47 10.31 -2.50 -5.12
N THR A 48 11.60 -2.82 -5.24
CA THR A 48 12.53 -2.10 -6.12
C THR A 48 12.14 -2.26 -7.58
N ILE A 49 11.89 -3.50 -8.04
CA ILE A 49 11.46 -3.79 -9.41
C ILE A 49 10.14 -3.08 -9.70
N THR A 50 9.14 -3.26 -8.84
CA THR A 50 7.82 -2.62 -8.95
C THR A 50 7.94 -1.11 -9.01
N THR A 51 8.82 -0.51 -8.20
CA THR A 51 9.05 0.94 -8.18
C THR A 51 9.66 1.42 -9.50
N ILE A 52 10.67 0.73 -10.01
CA ILE A 52 11.33 1.09 -11.27
C ILE A 52 10.33 0.99 -12.43
N THR A 53 9.63 -0.14 -12.53
CA THR A 53 8.69 -0.40 -13.62
C THR A 53 7.52 0.59 -13.59
N ASN A 54 6.90 0.81 -12.43
CA ASN A 54 5.78 1.75 -12.34
C ASN A 54 6.20 3.21 -12.55
N SER A 55 7.40 3.60 -12.12
CA SER A 55 7.96 4.93 -12.43
C SER A 55 8.12 5.11 -13.94
N PHE A 56 8.64 4.10 -14.63
CA PHE A 56 8.77 4.12 -16.08
C PHE A 56 7.39 4.24 -16.78
N ILE A 57 6.39 3.47 -16.32
CA ILE A 57 5.02 3.56 -16.84
C ILE A 57 4.45 4.96 -16.67
N ILE A 58 4.61 5.58 -15.50
CA ILE A 58 4.16 6.97 -15.26
C ILE A 58 4.84 7.94 -16.23
N VAL A 59 6.17 7.84 -16.38
CA VAL A 59 6.93 8.73 -17.28
C VAL A 59 6.46 8.59 -18.73
N VAL A 60 6.28 7.36 -19.21
CA VAL A 60 5.82 7.09 -20.58
C VAL A 60 4.38 7.58 -20.79
N LEU A 61 3.44 7.21 -19.91
CA LEU A 61 2.02 7.54 -20.06
C LEU A 61 1.71 9.03 -19.80
N SER A 62 2.60 9.75 -19.11
CA SER A 62 2.45 11.20 -18.87
C SER A 62 2.62 12.05 -20.14
N GLN A 63 3.17 11.48 -21.21
CA GLN A 63 3.42 12.20 -22.46
C GLN A 63 2.11 12.69 -23.09
N LYS A 64 2.13 13.93 -23.62
CA LYS A 64 0.92 14.63 -24.12
C LYS A 64 0.16 13.84 -25.18
N HIS A 65 0.87 13.11 -26.05
CA HIS A 65 0.28 12.34 -27.15
C HIS A 65 -0.43 11.05 -26.68
N LEU A 66 -0.12 10.55 -25.48
CA LEU A 66 -0.71 9.34 -24.89
C LEU A 66 -1.86 9.65 -23.92
N ARG A 67 -2.35 10.89 -23.87
CA ARG A 67 -3.42 11.30 -22.94
C ARG A 67 -4.80 10.83 -23.40
N THR A 68 -5.05 9.53 -23.26
CA THR A 68 -6.37 8.92 -23.45
C THR A 68 -7.00 8.59 -22.09
N PRO A 69 -8.34 8.43 -22.02
CA PRO A 69 -9.02 8.04 -20.78
C PRO A 69 -8.46 6.74 -20.19
N THR A 70 -8.24 5.72 -21.02
CA THR A 70 -7.65 4.44 -20.60
C THR A 70 -6.22 4.59 -20.08
N ASN A 71 -5.39 5.40 -20.75
CA ASN A 71 -4.02 5.63 -20.30
C ASN A 71 -3.97 6.42 -18.99
N PHE A 72 -4.97 7.26 -18.71
CA PHE A 72 -5.11 7.90 -17.41
C PHE A 72 -5.39 6.87 -16.30
N VAL A 73 -6.25 5.88 -16.54
CA VAL A 73 -6.50 4.78 -15.58
C VAL A 73 -5.23 3.96 -15.35
N LEU A 74 -4.49 3.63 -16.42
CA LEU A 74 -3.22 2.90 -16.31
C LEU A 74 -2.15 3.70 -15.54
N LEU A 75 -2.08 5.01 -15.75
CA LEU A 75 -1.19 5.89 -14.99
C LEU A 75 -1.59 5.93 -13.51
N SER A 76 -2.88 6.00 -13.21
CA SER A 76 -3.38 5.97 -11.82
C SER A 76 -3.09 4.63 -11.13
N MET A 77 -3.21 3.51 -11.84
CA MET A 77 -2.82 2.19 -11.32
C MET A 77 -1.32 2.15 -10.98
N ALA A 78 -0.46 2.61 -11.90
CA ALA A 78 0.97 2.67 -11.65
C ALA A 78 1.33 3.58 -10.45
N LEU A 79 0.57 4.67 -10.27
CA LEU A 79 0.72 5.56 -9.12
C LEU A 79 0.30 4.88 -7.81
N THR A 80 -0.83 4.15 -7.79
CA THR A 80 -1.27 3.43 -6.58
C THR A 80 -0.30 2.32 -6.20
N ASP A 81 0.31 1.63 -7.16
CA ASP A 81 1.31 0.59 -6.91
C ASP A 81 2.59 1.19 -6.28
N LEU A 82 3.03 2.35 -6.77
CA LEU A 82 4.15 3.09 -6.17
C LEU A 82 3.85 3.54 -4.75
N LEU A 83 2.65 4.08 -4.50
CA LEU A 83 2.24 4.52 -3.18
C LEU A 83 2.13 3.35 -2.19
N THR A 84 1.65 2.19 -2.65
CA THR A 84 1.62 0.96 -1.84
C THR A 84 3.03 0.55 -1.39
N GLY A 85 3.98 0.51 -2.32
CA GLY A 85 5.38 0.21 -2.00
C GLY A 85 6.00 1.25 -1.07
N LEU A 86 5.87 2.53 -1.43
CA LEU A 86 6.51 3.64 -0.71
C LEU A 86 5.99 3.80 0.73
N THR A 87 4.71 3.53 0.97
CA THR A 87 4.14 3.57 2.33
C THR A 87 4.63 2.43 3.21
N SER A 88 4.92 1.27 2.62
CA SER A 88 5.40 0.10 3.35
C SER A 88 6.91 0.13 3.64
N VAL A 89 7.70 0.80 2.78
CA VAL A 89 9.18 0.85 2.86
C VAL A 89 9.73 1.34 4.20
N PRO A 90 9.23 2.43 4.82
CA PRO A 90 9.81 2.93 6.08
C PRO A 90 9.77 1.91 7.20
N TRP A 91 8.67 1.15 7.30
CA TRP A 91 8.52 0.07 8.27
C TRP A 91 9.50 -1.07 7.98
N PHE A 92 9.53 -1.56 6.74
CA PHE A 92 10.40 -2.68 6.37
C PHE A 92 11.89 -2.34 6.53
N LEU A 93 12.29 -1.13 6.15
CA LEU A 93 13.67 -0.65 6.29
C LEU A 93 14.09 -0.57 7.75
N HIS A 94 13.24 0.00 8.62
CA HIS A 94 13.54 0.10 10.05
C HIS A 94 13.62 -1.27 10.72
N TYR A 95 12.59 -2.10 10.52
CA TYR A 95 12.47 -3.35 11.26
C TYR A 95 13.46 -4.41 10.77
N TYR A 96 13.60 -4.62 9.46
CA TYR A 96 14.43 -5.70 8.89
C TYR A 96 15.84 -5.24 8.50
N THR A 97 16.00 -4.08 7.86
CA THR A 97 17.33 -3.63 7.37
C THR A 97 18.18 -3.01 8.47
N LEU A 98 17.60 -2.14 9.30
CA LEU A 98 18.29 -1.53 10.45
C LEU A 98 18.32 -2.43 11.70
N LYS A 99 17.85 -3.69 11.56
CA LYS A 99 17.75 -4.67 12.64
C LYS A 99 16.93 -4.18 13.85
N GLY A 100 15.89 -3.38 13.59
CA GLY A 100 14.97 -2.91 14.64
C GLY A 100 14.33 -4.04 15.44
N TYR A 101 14.18 -5.24 14.84
CA TYR A 101 13.69 -6.43 15.54
C TYR A 101 14.54 -6.84 16.77
N LEU A 102 15.86 -6.59 16.76
CA LEU A 102 16.72 -6.92 17.90
C LEU A 102 16.45 -5.99 19.09
N ILE A 103 16.16 -4.72 18.80
CA ILE A 103 15.84 -3.71 19.80
C ILE A 103 14.45 -3.97 20.37
N ASP A 104 13.51 -4.40 19.53
CA ASP A 104 12.16 -4.79 19.96
C ASP A 104 12.18 -6.00 20.91
N GLU A 105 13.04 -7.00 20.65
CA GLU A 105 13.17 -8.18 21.51
C GLU A 105 13.81 -7.85 22.87
N GLN A 106 14.76 -6.92 22.92
CA GLN A 106 15.53 -6.60 24.13
C GLN A 106 14.91 -5.47 24.98
N GLU A 107 14.40 -4.42 24.33
CA GLU A 107 13.95 -3.17 24.98
C GLU A 107 12.48 -2.82 24.67
N GLY A 108 11.87 -3.51 23.71
CA GLY A 108 10.53 -3.21 23.20
C GLY A 108 10.49 -2.06 22.19
N MET A 109 9.40 -1.98 21.44
CA MET A 109 9.21 -0.96 20.41
C MET A 109 9.09 0.46 20.97
N SER A 110 9.74 1.43 20.31
CA SER A 110 9.57 2.85 20.62
C SER A 110 8.12 3.30 20.35
N GLU A 111 7.63 4.25 21.15
CA GLU A 111 6.26 4.79 21.09
C GLU A 111 5.85 5.26 19.69
N PHE A 112 6.79 5.92 18.98
CA PHE A 112 6.59 6.35 17.60
C PHE A 112 6.30 5.16 16.67
N TRP A 113 7.11 4.11 16.75
CA TRP A 113 6.98 2.94 15.89
C TRP A 113 5.78 2.08 16.26
N CYS A 114 5.41 1.98 17.55
CA CYS A 114 4.19 1.29 17.95
C CYS A 114 2.93 1.96 17.36
N ARG A 115 2.85 3.29 17.38
CA ARG A 115 1.69 4.02 16.84
C ARG A 115 1.65 4.01 15.32
N THR A 116 2.81 4.11 14.66
CA THR A 116 2.90 4.22 13.20
C THR A 116 2.96 2.88 12.47
N HIS A 117 3.40 1.81 13.13
CA HIS A 117 3.46 0.45 12.59
C HIS A 117 2.15 0.03 11.91
N PRO A 118 0.98 -0.01 12.59
CA PRO A 118 -0.25 -0.50 11.96
C PRO A 118 -0.69 0.36 10.78
N ILE A 119 -0.34 1.66 10.80
CA ILE A 119 -0.67 2.59 9.72
C ILE A 119 0.19 2.30 8.49
N LEU A 120 1.51 2.17 8.67
CA LEU A 120 2.48 2.00 7.58
C LEU A 120 2.57 0.57 7.05
N SER A 121 2.38 -0.45 7.89
CA SER A 121 2.50 -1.85 7.49
C SER A 121 1.18 -2.43 6.96
N HIS A 122 0.04 -1.93 7.45
CA HIS A 122 -1.26 -2.55 7.20
C HIS A 122 -2.25 -1.59 6.56
N ILE A 123 -2.62 -0.48 7.22
CA ILE A 123 -3.74 0.37 6.78
C ILE A 123 -3.43 1.05 5.44
N LEU A 124 -2.36 1.84 5.35
CA LEU A 124 -2.04 2.59 4.13
C LEU A 124 -1.77 1.66 2.94
N PRO A 125 -0.91 0.62 3.04
CA PRO A 125 -0.68 -0.28 1.92
C PRO A 125 -1.95 -0.99 1.46
N THR A 126 -2.82 -1.40 2.39
CA THR A 126 -4.10 -2.05 2.05
C THR A 126 -5.03 -1.12 1.28
N VAL A 127 -5.14 0.15 1.70
CA VAL A 127 -5.98 1.15 1.01
C VAL A 127 -5.48 1.38 -0.41
N TRP A 128 -4.18 1.63 -0.59
CA TRP A 128 -3.60 1.87 -1.92
C TRP A 128 -3.72 0.65 -2.84
N HIS A 129 -3.45 -0.55 -2.31
CA HIS A 129 -3.61 -1.79 -3.06
C HIS A 129 -5.06 -2.03 -3.46
N THR A 130 -6.00 -1.78 -2.56
CA THR A 130 -7.44 -1.93 -2.83
C THR A 130 -7.92 -0.94 -3.89
N ALA A 131 -7.45 0.31 -3.84
CA ALA A 131 -7.71 1.29 -4.90
C ALA A 131 -7.19 0.79 -6.26
N GLY A 132 -5.99 0.20 -6.31
CA GLY A 132 -5.42 -0.43 -7.50
C GLY A 132 -6.30 -1.56 -8.07
N ILE A 133 -6.88 -2.39 -7.21
CA ILE A 133 -7.83 -3.45 -7.62
C ILE A 133 -9.07 -2.82 -8.29
N TYR A 134 -9.68 -1.81 -7.66
CA TYR A 134 -10.85 -1.14 -8.23
C TYR A 134 -10.53 -0.42 -9.55
N LEU A 135 -9.33 0.15 -9.69
CA LEU A 135 -8.86 0.72 -10.96
C LEU A 135 -8.71 -0.37 -12.05
N THR A 136 -8.26 -1.57 -11.68
CA THR A 136 -8.19 -2.73 -12.58
C THR A 136 -9.56 -3.17 -13.07
N VAL A 137 -10.53 -3.27 -12.14
CA VAL A 137 -11.92 -3.58 -12.48
C VAL A 137 -12.50 -2.52 -13.41
N PHE A 138 -12.28 -1.25 -13.10
CA PHE A 138 -12.73 -0.14 -13.95
C PHE A 138 -12.10 -0.19 -15.35
N LEU A 139 -10.81 -0.50 -15.45
CA LEU A 139 -10.12 -0.69 -16.74
C LEU A 139 -10.73 -1.85 -17.54
N ALA A 140 -11.03 -2.97 -16.89
CA ALA A 140 -11.67 -4.12 -17.53
C ALA A 140 -13.06 -3.76 -18.08
N VAL A 141 -13.85 -3.00 -17.31
CA VAL A 141 -15.15 -2.48 -17.77
C VAL A 141 -14.99 -1.55 -18.97
N GLN A 142 -14.01 -0.65 -18.95
CA GLN A 142 -13.73 0.20 -20.12
C GLN A 142 -13.44 -0.66 -21.36
N ARG A 143 -12.52 -1.62 -21.26
CA ARG A 143 -12.16 -2.52 -22.37
C ARG A 143 -13.38 -3.27 -22.90
N TYR A 144 -14.25 -3.77 -22.02
CA TYR A 144 -15.49 -4.42 -22.42
C TYR A 144 -16.40 -3.49 -23.23
N ILE A 145 -16.61 -2.24 -22.76
CA ILE A 145 -17.46 -1.27 -23.48
C ILE A 145 -16.87 -0.94 -24.85
N TYR A 146 -15.54 -0.79 -24.96
CA TYR A 146 -14.87 -0.53 -26.24
C TYR A 146 -15.11 -1.64 -27.29
N VAL A 147 -15.15 -2.90 -26.85
CA VAL A 147 -15.31 -4.05 -27.76
C VAL A 147 -16.77 -4.37 -28.03
N CYS A 148 -17.59 -4.45 -26.98
CA CYS A 148 -18.95 -4.99 -27.07
C CYS A 148 -20.01 -3.91 -27.32
N VAL A 149 -19.74 -2.64 -26.99
CA VAL A 149 -20.73 -1.55 -27.11
C VAL A 149 -20.09 -0.26 -27.66
N PRO A 150 -19.57 -0.28 -28.90
CA PRO A 150 -18.85 0.84 -29.49
C PRO A 150 -19.69 2.13 -29.57
N SER A 151 -21.01 2.03 -29.71
CA SER A 151 -21.95 3.17 -29.75
C SER A 151 -22.00 3.98 -28.45
N SER A 152 -21.65 3.37 -27.31
CA SER A 152 -21.72 4.02 -25.98
C SER A 152 -20.38 4.62 -25.52
N VAL A 153 -19.27 4.30 -26.19
CA VAL A 153 -17.91 4.71 -25.82
C VAL A 153 -17.78 6.23 -25.70
N HIS A 154 -18.28 6.98 -26.69
CA HIS A 154 -18.17 8.43 -26.71
C HIS A 154 -18.94 9.14 -25.58
N ARG A 155 -19.93 8.46 -24.99
CA ARG A 155 -20.74 8.98 -23.89
C ARG A 155 -20.18 8.58 -22.52
N VAL A 156 -19.69 7.34 -22.39
CA VAL A 156 -19.28 6.76 -21.10
C VAL A 156 -17.77 6.92 -20.85
N CYS A 157 -16.93 6.68 -21.85
CA CYS A 157 -15.47 6.68 -21.73
C CYS A 157 -14.86 8.04 -22.09
N THR A 158 -15.37 9.12 -21.49
CA THR A 158 -14.81 10.46 -21.68
C THR A 158 -13.67 10.74 -20.69
N PRO A 159 -12.75 11.67 -20.99
CA PRO A 159 -11.71 12.07 -20.05
C PRO A 159 -12.26 12.63 -18.73
N LYS A 160 -13.43 13.31 -18.77
CA LYS A 160 -14.07 13.90 -17.58
C LYS A 160 -14.63 12.82 -16.66
N THR A 161 -15.46 11.91 -17.21
CA THR A 161 -16.05 10.80 -16.44
C THR A 161 -14.96 9.90 -15.85
N THR A 162 -13.93 9.59 -16.64
CA THR A 162 -12.80 8.77 -16.18
C THR A 162 -12.04 9.41 -15.03
N LYS A 163 -11.75 10.72 -15.08
CA LYS A 163 -11.10 11.41 -13.96
C LYS A 163 -11.93 11.39 -12.68
N ILE A 164 -13.24 11.60 -12.80
CA ILE A 164 -14.17 11.53 -11.66
C ILE A 164 -14.18 10.13 -11.08
N SER A 165 -14.34 9.09 -11.91
CA SER A 165 -14.34 7.69 -11.45
C SER A 165 -13.05 7.31 -10.74
N VAL A 166 -11.89 7.67 -11.32
CA VAL A 166 -10.58 7.44 -10.68
C VAL A 166 -10.49 8.15 -9.34
N PHE A 167 -10.90 9.43 -9.26
CA PHE A 167 -10.88 10.17 -8.01
C PHE A 167 -11.78 9.52 -6.95
N CYS A 168 -12.99 9.11 -7.32
CA CYS A 168 -13.90 8.40 -6.42
C CYS A 168 -13.31 7.08 -5.92
N ILE A 169 -12.65 6.31 -6.80
CA ILE A 169 -12.02 5.03 -6.43
C ILE A 169 -10.88 5.24 -5.43
N VAL A 170 -10.06 6.28 -5.62
CA VAL A 170 -8.90 6.52 -4.74
C VAL A 170 -9.33 7.12 -3.39
N MET A 171 -10.49 7.78 -3.33
CA MET A 171 -11.01 8.37 -2.08
C MET A 171 -11.82 7.41 -1.20
N PHE A 172 -12.24 6.27 -1.76
CA PHE A 172 -13.09 5.28 -1.10
C PHE A 172 -12.25 4.17 -0.48
#